data_AF-D8U9M3-F1
#
_entry.id   AF-D8U9M3-F1
#
_cell.length_a   1.000
_cell.length_b   1.000
_cell.length_c   1.000
_cell.angle_alpha   90.00
_cell.angle_beta   90.00
_cell.angle_gamma   90.00
#
_symmetry.space_group_name_H-M   'P 1'
#
loop_
_entity.id
_entity.type
_entity.pdbx_description
1 polymer ?
#
loop_
_entity_poly.entity_id
_entity_poly.type
_entity_poly.pdbx_seq_one_letter_code
_entity_poly.pdbx_strand_id
1 'polypeptide(L)'
;MSFRFPTDLSNDDIQQCLSDMQINLDPSQLIKPTPEAVRTYYEQAVIALMDTSREELARPDFAALTGMEYMELHDESIPFLNFLQKLTKLMQFCGITDFTLNDIFKPEPARLRRHFCAMINFARYREEKVTNLDMLQNRLAEMMRLEHSEMERKEKNLAELKRLKERRAARQQEAAAVEMDTQAITAKIMQHNKVHTVLAEETRGIKAQTNALTDQAAELKLMLNSLYDKCSALQDELVHSPEKHKTVINDLCAAYDKKRDYHAGLSSLRAEHERKLDMLTKFEKDLQRCVTAVVRCLLG
;
A
#
# COMPACT_ATOMS: atom_id res chain seq x y z
N MET A 1 -37.41 -80.89 -16.31
CA MET A 1 -36.21 -80.06 -16.53
C MET A 1 -36.49 -78.68 -15.95
N SER A 2 -35.61 -78.15 -15.10
CA SER A 2 -35.77 -76.80 -14.53
C SER A 2 -35.13 -75.79 -15.48
N PHE A 3 -35.90 -74.84 -15.99
CA PHE A 3 -35.41 -73.77 -16.87
C PHE A 3 -34.91 -72.59 -16.02
N ARG A 4 -33.94 -71.83 -16.55
CA ARG A 4 -33.32 -70.68 -15.85
C ARG A 4 -34.14 -69.38 -15.95
N PHE A 5 -35.33 -69.44 -16.54
CA PHE A 5 -36.21 -68.31 -16.79
C PHE A 5 -37.66 -68.72 -16.51
N PRO A 6 -38.55 -67.76 -16.15
CA PRO A 6 -39.97 -68.04 -15.95
C PRO A 6 -40.61 -68.59 -17.23
N THR A 7 -41.44 -69.63 -17.10
CA THR A 7 -42.13 -70.28 -18.25
C THR A 7 -43.65 -70.20 -18.16
N ASP A 8 -44.16 -69.59 -17.11
CA ASP A 8 -45.55 -69.55 -16.66
C ASP A 8 -46.30 -68.25 -17.02
N LEU A 9 -45.78 -67.46 -17.95
CA LEU A 9 -46.45 -66.24 -18.45
C LEU A 9 -47.79 -66.53 -19.13
N SER A 10 -48.85 -65.78 -18.84
CA SER A 10 -50.14 -65.98 -19.52
C SER A 10 -50.04 -65.68 -21.03
N ASN A 11 -51.00 -66.16 -21.84
CA ASN A 11 -51.00 -65.85 -23.27
C ASN A 11 -51.08 -64.34 -23.52
N ASP A 12 -51.86 -63.64 -22.70
CA ASP A 12 -52.05 -62.19 -22.78
C ASP A 12 -50.75 -61.46 -22.41
N ASP A 13 -50.05 -61.92 -21.37
CA ASP A 13 -48.75 -61.35 -20.97
C ASP A 13 -47.69 -61.54 -22.07
N ILE A 14 -47.66 -62.72 -22.69
CA ILE A 14 -46.75 -63.01 -23.80
C ILE A 14 -47.06 -62.08 -24.97
N GLN A 15 -48.33 -61.93 -25.35
CA GLN A 15 -48.73 -61.05 -26.43
C GLN A 15 -48.36 -59.59 -26.15
N GLN A 16 -48.65 -59.08 -24.94
CA GLN A 16 -48.34 -57.72 -24.57
C GLN A 16 -46.83 -57.45 -24.62
N CYS A 17 -46.03 -58.30 -23.97
CA CYS A 17 -44.58 -58.13 -23.95
C CYS A 17 -43.95 -58.22 -25.36
N LEU A 18 -44.46 -59.10 -26.21
CA LEU A 18 -44.02 -59.19 -27.61
C LEU A 18 -44.42 -57.96 -28.42
N SER A 19 -45.63 -57.44 -28.22
CA SER A 19 -46.07 -56.20 -28.86
C SER A 19 -45.21 -55.01 -28.46
N ASP A 20 -44.79 -54.91 -27.20
CA ASP A 20 -43.89 -53.86 -26.71
C ASP A 20 -42.53 -53.91 -27.42
N MET A 21 -42.09 -55.12 -27.82
CA MET A 21 -40.89 -55.37 -28.64
C MET A 21 -41.14 -55.26 -30.16
N GLN A 22 -42.31 -54.78 -30.59
CA GLN A 22 -42.73 -54.71 -32.00
C GLN A 22 -42.87 -56.07 -32.71
N ILE A 23 -43.11 -57.14 -31.95
CA ILE A 23 -43.40 -58.48 -32.44
C ILE A 23 -44.91 -58.69 -32.40
N ASN A 24 -45.56 -58.65 -33.55
CA ASN A 24 -47.02 -58.66 -33.66
C ASN A 24 -47.58 -60.09 -33.66
N LEU A 25 -47.68 -60.70 -32.48
CA LEU A 25 -48.17 -62.07 -32.30
C LEU A 25 -49.71 -62.15 -32.40
N ASP A 26 -50.22 -63.10 -33.19
CA ASP A 26 -51.62 -63.53 -33.14
C ASP A 26 -51.80 -64.62 -32.07
N PRO A 27 -52.65 -64.42 -31.04
CA PRO A 27 -52.90 -65.41 -29.98
C PRO A 27 -53.31 -66.79 -30.48
N SER A 28 -53.96 -66.87 -31.64
CA SER A 28 -54.35 -68.15 -32.25
C SER A 28 -53.14 -69.05 -32.56
N GLN A 29 -51.99 -68.43 -32.87
CA GLN A 29 -50.74 -69.11 -33.22
C GLN A 29 -50.01 -69.68 -32.00
N LEU A 30 -50.35 -69.26 -30.78
CA LEU A 30 -49.84 -69.89 -29.56
C LEU A 30 -50.47 -71.26 -29.31
N ILE A 31 -51.70 -71.48 -29.78
CA ILE A 31 -52.44 -72.74 -29.62
C ILE A 31 -52.18 -73.66 -30.81
N LYS A 32 -52.21 -73.10 -32.03
CA LYS A 32 -51.98 -73.85 -33.27
C LYS A 32 -51.00 -73.08 -34.17
N PRO A 33 -49.68 -73.24 -33.93
CA PRO A 33 -48.67 -72.48 -34.65
C PRO A 33 -48.57 -72.95 -36.11
N THR A 34 -48.55 -71.98 -37.03
CA THR A 34 -48.23 -72.20 -38.44
C THR A 34 -46.76 -71.84 -38.71
N PRO A 35 -46.05 -72.59 -39.58
CA PRO A 35 -44.64 -72.30 -39.89
C PRO A 35 -44.41 -70.88 -40.42
N GLU A 36 -45.34 -70.37 -41.24
CA GLU A 36 -45.29 -69.02 -41.83
C GLU A 36 -45.37 -67.91 -40.79
N ALA A 37 -46.31 -68.04 -39.84
CA ALA A 37 -46.45 -67.08 -38.74
C ALA A 37 -45.25 -67.14 -37.79
N VAL A 38 -44.82 -68.34 -37.38
CA VAL A 38 -43.69 -68.53 -36.46
C VAL A 38 -42.39 -67.98 -37.06
N ARG A 39 -42.15 -68.21 -38.35
CA ARG A 39 -41.02 -67.61 -39.06
C ARG A 39 -41.06 -66.09 -38.97
N THR A 40 -42.21 -65.48 -39.24
CA THR A 40 -42.39 -64.02 -39.18
C THR A 40 -42.09 -63.48 -37.78
N TYR A 41 -42.54 -64.16 -36.72
CA TYR A 41 -42.28 -63.74 -35.34
C TYR A 41 -40.81 -63.84 -34.97
N TYR A 42 -40.12 -64.89 -35.40
CA TYR A 42 -38.69 -65.01 -35.19
C TYR A 42 -37.89 -63.98 -35.99
N GLU A 43 -38.29 -63.65 -37.22
CA GLU A 43 -37.66 -62.59 -38.00
C GLU A 43 -37.80 -61.23 -37.29
N GLN A 44 -38.99 -60.91 -36.79
CA GLN A 44 -39.22 -59.70 -35.98
C GLN A 44 -38.38 -59.70 -34.70
N ALA A 45 -38.30 -60.84 -34.00
CA ALA A 45 -37.50 -60.96 -32.78
C ALA A 45 -36.00 -60.76 -33.04
N VAL A 46 -35.47 -61.29 -34.15
CA VAL A 46 -34.07 -61.06 -34.54
C VAL A 46 -33.83 -59.58 -34.80
N ILE A 47 -34.72 -58.91 -35.54
CA ILE A 47 -34.58 -57.48 -35.83
C ILE A 47 -34.62 -56.66 -34.54
N ALA A 48 -35.58 -56.93 -33.65
CA ALA A 48 -35.79 -56.17 -32.43
C ALA A 48 -34.70 -56.40 -31.36
N LEU A 49 -34.19 -57.63 -31.22
CA LEU A 49 -33.32 -58.00 -30.09
C LEU A 49 -31.83 -58.08 -30.44
N MET A 50 -31.48 -58.21 -31.72
CA MET A 50 -30.08 -58.33 -32.18
C MET A 50 -29.57 -57.07 -32.88
N ASP A 51 -30.31 -55.96 -32.81
CA ASP A 51 -30.00 -54.69 -33.48
C ASP A 51 -29.59 -54.89 -34.95
N THR A 52 -30.29 -55.79 -35.65
CA THR A 52 -29.97 -56.19 -37.04
C THR A 52 -31.08 -55.71 -37.96
N SER A 53 -30.75 -55.12 -39.10
CA SER A 53 -31.75 -54.67 -40.08
C SER A 53 -32.16 -55.78 -41.06
N ARG A 54 -33.31 -55.64 -41.72
CA ARG A 54 -33.72 -56.56 -42.80
C ARG A 54 -32.74 -56.52 -43.98
N GLU A 55 -32.14 -55.37 -44.24
CA GLU A 55 -31.11 -55.18 -45.28
C GLU A 55 -29.81 -55.91 -44.93
N GLU A 56 -29.41 -55.90 -43.66
CA GLU A 56 -28.25 -56.65 -43.18
C GLU A 56 -28.47 -58.16 -43.27
N LEU A 57 -29.68 -58.63 -42.99
CA LEU A 57 -30.03 -60.04 -43.20
C LEU A 57 -29.94 -60.40 -44.69
N ALA A 58 -30.35 -59.53 -45.60
CA ALA A 58 -30.28 -59.76 -47.03
C ALA A 58 -28.86 -59.70 -47.61
N ARG A 59 -27.89 -59.13 -46.87
CA ARG A 59 -26.53 -58.92 -47.36
C ARG A 59 -25.70 -60.20 -47.27
N PRO A 60 -25.07 -60.67 -48.37
CA PRO A 60 -24.09 -61.75 -48.29
C PRO A 60 -22.82 -61.30 -47.56
N ASP A 61 -22.21 -62.22 -46.80
CA ASP A 61 -20.88 -62.00 -46.23
C ASP A 61 -19.86 -61.91 -47.37
N PHE A 62 -18.98 -60.90 -47.33
CA PHE A 62 -17.97 -60.64 -48.35
C PHE A 62 -17.01 -61.82 -48.55
N ALA A 63 -16.76 -62.62 -47.50
CA ALA A 63 -15.95 -63.83 -47.60
C ALA A 63 -16.65 -64.97 -48.37
N ALA A 64 -18.00 -65.01 -48.33
CA ALA A 64 -18.78 -66.01 -49.06
C ALA A 64 -18.93 -65.68 -50.55
N LEU A 65 -18.76 -64.40 -50.93
CA LEU A 65 -18.84 -63.93 -52.31
C LEU A 65 -17.71 -64.46 -53.21
N THR A 66 -16.55 -64.79 -52.65
CA THR A 66 -15.37 -65.19 -53.42
C THR A 66 -15.50 -66.60 -54.04
N GLY A 67 -16.49 -67.40 -53.64
CA GLY A 67 -16.69 -68.78 -54.09
C GLY A 67 -18.03 -69.07 -54.77
N MET A 68 -18.88 -68.06 -55.02
CA MET A 68 -20.20 -68.26 -55.62
C MET A 68 -20.25 -67.71 -57.05
N GLU A 69 -20.32 -68.60 -58.05
CA GLU A 69 -20.34 -68.23 -59.48
C GLU A 69 -21.69 -67.63 -59.94
N TYR A 70 -22.80 -67.90 -59.22
CA TYR A 70 -24.16 -67.45 -59.56
C TYR A 70 -24.92 -66.92 -58.34
N MET A 71 -24.69 -65.67 -57.98
CA MET A 71 -25.31 -65.05 -56.79
C MET A 71 -26.84 -64.91 -56.88
N GLU A 72 -27.37 -64.63 -58.06
CA GLU A 72 -28.82 -64.41 -58.30
C GLU A 72 -29.67 -65.64 -57.95
N LEU A 73 -29.07 -66.85 -57.99
CA LEU A 73 -29.76 -68.09 -57.62
C LEU A 73 -29.93 -68.24 -56.10
N HIS A 74 -29.27 -67.39 -55.32
CA HIS A 74 -29.22 -67.46 -53.87
C HIS A 74 -29.94 -66.29 -53.17
N ASP A 75 -30.69 -65.48 -53.92
CA ASP A 75 -31.41 -64.31 -53.40
C ASP A 75 -32.37 -64.64 -52.25
N GLU A 76 -32.96 -65.84 -52.22
CA GLU A 76 -33.81 -66.30 -51.10
C GLU A 76 -33.03 -67.08 -50.03
N SER A 77 -31.95 -67.76 -50.43
CA SER A 77 -31.19 -68.66 -49.54
C SER A 77 -30.26 -67.90 -48.61
N ILE A 78 -29.60 -66.85 -49.10
CA ILE A 78 -28.67 -66.03 -48.30
C ILE A 78 -29.39 -65.34 -47.13
N PRO A 79 -30.51 -64.60 -47.34
CA PRO A 79 -31.22 -63.98 -46.24
C PRO A 79 -31.73 -64.99 -45.21
N PHE A 80 -32.18 -66.15 -45.69
CA PHE A 80 -32.67 -67.21 -44.82
C PHE A 80 -31.56 -67.83 -43.96
N LEU A 81 -30.38 -68.09 -44.52
CA LEU A 81 -29.23 -68.60 -43.77
C LEU A 81 -28.71 -67.58 -42.75
N ASN A 82 -28.64 -66.31 -43.14
CA ASN A 82 -28.26 -65.22 -42.23
C ASN A 82 -29.26 -65.10 -41.06
N PHE A 83 -30.55 -65.16 -41.37
CA PHE A 83 -31.61 -65.21 -40.37
C PHE A 83 -31.44 -66.39 -39.42
N LEU A 84 -31.24 -67.61 -39.94
CA LEU A 84 -31.05 -68.81 -39.12
C LEU A 84 -29.84 -68.70 -38.19
N GLN A 85 -28.72 -68.18 -38.68
CA GLN A 85 -27.53 -67.98 -37.87
C GLN A 85 -27.78 -66.99 -36.74
N LYS A 86 -28.44 -65.86 -37.05
CA LYS A 86 -28.77 -64.81 -36.06
C LYS A 86 -29.79 -65.31 -35.05
N LEU A 87 -30.82 -66.02 -35.49
CA LEU A 87 -31.83 -66.62 -34.63
C LEU A 87 -31.23 -67.67 -33.69
N THR A 88 -30.35 -68.53 -34.19
CA THR A 88 -29.67 -69.53 -33.35
C THR A 88 -28.84 -68.85 -32.26
N LYS A 89 -28.11 -67.77 -32.60
CA LYS A 89 -27.37 -66.96 -31.62
C LYS A 89 -28.29 -66.28 -30.61
N LEU A 90 -29.40 -65.70 -31.06
CA LEU A 90 -30.41 -65.11 -30.18
C LEU A 90 -30.94 -66.14 -29.18
N MET A 91 -31.32 -67.34 -29.65
CA MET A 91 -31.82 -68.41 -28.79
C MET A 91 -30.79 -68.84 -27.75
N GLN A 92 -29.50 -68.89 -28.11
CA GLN A 92 -28.41 -69.14 -27.16
C GLN A 92 -28.31 -68.04 -26.10
N PHE A 93 -28.43 -66.76 -26.47
CA PHE A 93 -28.46 -65.65 -25.51
C PHE A 93 -29.68 -65.69 -24.58
N CYS A 94 -30.83 -66.14 -25.10
CA CYS A 94 -32.02 -66.38 -24.29
C CYS A 94 -31.90 -67.64 -23.40
N GLY A 95 -30.83 -68.42 -23.50
CA GLY A 95 -30.59 -69.61 -22.69
C GLY A 95 -31.24 -70.89 -23.23
N ILE A 96 -31.62 -70.92 -24.51
CA ILE A 96 -32.13 -72.09 -25.21
C ILE A 96 -30.99 -72.73 -26.01
N THR A 97 -30.56 -73.91 -25.59
CA THR A 97 -29.45 -74.65 -26.22
C THR A 97 -29.94 -75.73 -27.19
N ASP A 98 -31.23 -76.08 -27.14
CA ASP A 98 -31.88 -77.15 -27.88
C ASP A 98 -32.71 -76.65 -29.08
N PHE A 99 -32.37 -75.48 -29.64
CA PHE A 99 -33.06 -74.91 -30.80
C PHE A 99 -32.72 -75.68 -32.09
N THR A 100 -33.74 -76.00 -32.89
CA THR A 100 -33.62 -76.82 -34.11
C THR A 100 -34.43 -76.23 -35.26
N LEU A 101 -34.16 -76.63 -36.51
CA LEU A 101 -34.96 -76.20 -37.67
C LEU A 101 -36.43 -76.63 -37.59
N ASN A 102 -36.73 -77.71 -36.86
CA ASN A 102 -38.11 -78.14 -36.61
C ASN A 102 -38.90 -77.08 -35.86
N ASP A 103 -38.26 -76.24 -35.04
CA ASP A 103 -38.93 -75.17 -34.32
C ASP A 103 -39.49 -74.08 -35.24
N ILE A 104 -39.04 -74.04 -36.50
CA ILE A 104 -39.52 -73.11 -37.54
C ILE A 104 -40.49 -73.84 -38.46
N PHE A 105 -40.11 -75.01 -38.98
CA PHE A 105 -40.89 -75.71 -40.01
C PHE A 105 -42.02 -76.60 -39.45
N LYS A 106 -41.91 -77.04 -38.21
CA LYS A 106 -42.88 -77.89 -37.50
C LYS A 106 -43.03 -77.42 -36.04
N PRO A 107 -43.49 -76.17 -35.83
CA PRO A 107 -43.50 -75.58 -34.50
C PRO A 107 -44.44 -76.35 -33.55
N GLU A 108 -43.95 -76.65 -32.35
CA GLU A 108 -44.76 -77.24 -31.29
C GLU A 108 -45.26 -76.15 -30.32
N PRO A 109 -46.55 -76.08 -29.98
CA PRO A 109 -47.12 -75.01 -29.13
C PRO A 109 -46.36 -74.80 -27.82
N ALA A 110 -46.02 -75.89 -27.12
CA ALA A 110 -45.31 -75.83 -25.84
C ALA A 110 -43.87 -75.30 -25.98
N ARG A 111 -43.16 -75.69 -27.06
CA ARG A 111 -41.79 -75.22 -27.34
C ARG A 111 -41.79 -73.76 -27.78
N LEU A 112 -42.71 -73.37 -28.65
CA LEU A 112 -42.87 -72.00 -29.10
C LEU A 112 -43.13 -71.05 -27.93
N ARG A 113 -44.06 -71.41 -27.03
CA ARG A 113 -44.32 -70.64 -25.80
C ARG A 113 -43.05 -70.49 -24.96
N ARG A 114 -42.30 -71.58 -24.74
CA ARG A 114 -41.02 -71.55 -24.03
C ARG A 114 -40.02 -70.59 -24.69
N HIS A 115 -39.95 -70.57 -26.02
CA HIS A 115 -39.07 -69.65 -26.76
C HIS A 115 -39.47 -68.19 -26.54
N PHE A 116 -40.76 -67.86 -26.61
CA PHE A 116 -41.23 -66.51 -26.33
C PHE A 116 -40.95 -66.07 -24.88
N CYS A 117 -41.21 -66.93 -23.89
CA CYS A 117 -40.88 -66.62 -22.49
C CYS A 117 -39.38 -66.33 -22.31
N ALA A 118 -38.51 -67.10 -22.96
CA ALA A 118 -37.06 -66.89 -22.90
C ALA A 118 -36.64 -65.56 -23.56
N MET A 119 -37.21 -65.23 -24.72
CA MET A 119 -36.95 -63.96 -25.41
C MET A 119 -37.43 -62.75 -24.60
N ILE A 120 -38.62 -62.82 -24.01
CA ILE A 120 -39.15 -61.77 -23.12
C ILE A 120 -38.21 -61.56 -21.93
N ASN A 121 -37.74 -62.64 -21.30
CA ASN A 121 -36.80 -62.55 -20.19
C ASN A 121 -35.46 -61.90 -20.61
N PHE A 122 -34.94 -62.28 -21.78
CA PHE A 122 -33.74 -61.65 -22.33
C PHE A 122 -33.92 -60.16 -22.63
N ALA A 123 -35.06 -59.79 -23.22
CA ALA A 123 -35.37 -58.40 -23.55
C ALA A 123 -35.42 -57.52 -22.29
N ARG A 124 -36.10 -57.98 -21.24
CA ARG A 124 -36.14 -57.28 -19.94
C ARG A 124 -34.75 -57.12 -19.33
N TYR A 125 -33.93 -58.17 -19.38
CA TYR A 125 -32.55 -58.10 -18.91
C TYR A 125 -31.72 -57.11 -19.72
N ARG A 126 -31.85 -57.11 -21.06
CA ARG A 126 -31.17 -56.15 -21.95
C ARG A 126 -31.57 -54.72 -21.60
N GLU A 127 -32.85 -54.44 -21.44
CA GLU A 127 -33.36 -53.11 -21.10
C GLU A 127 -32.77 -52.61 -19.78
N GLU A 128 -32.80 -53.42 -18.71
CA GLU A 128 -32.19 -53.06 -17.42
C GLU A 128 -30.69 -52.75 -17.56
N LYS A 129 -29.95 -53.51 -18.38
CA LYS A 129 -28.52 -53.26 -18.61
C LYS A 129 -28.26 -52.01 -19.44
N VAL A 130 -29.06 -51.73 -20.46
CA VAL A 130 -28.95 -50.50 -21.26
C VAL A 130 -29.18 -49.28 -20.38
N THR A 131 -30.25 -49.26 -19.57
CA THR A 131 -30.51 -48.14 -18.65
C THR A 131 -29.36 -47.92 -17.67
N ASN A 132 -28.78 -49.00 -17.12
CA ASN A 132 -27.62 -48.91 -16.24
C ASN A 132 -26.38 -48.36 -16.96
N LEU A 133 -26.12 -48.77 -18.19
CA LEU A 133 -25.01 -48.27 -19.00
C LEU A 133 -25.19 -46.79 -19.32
N ASP A 134 -26.39 -46.36 -19.71
CA ASP A 134 -26.70 -44.95 -19.99
C ASP A 134 -26.49 -44.08 -18.75
N MET A 135 -26.91 -44.55 -17.56
CA MET A 135 -26.65 -43.86 -16.30
C MET A 135 -25.15 -43.71 -16.01
N LEU A 136 -24.36 -44.77 -16.25
CA LEU A 136 -22.91 -44.72 -16.05
C LEU A 136 -22.22 -43.80 -17.07
N GLN A 137 -22.64 -43.82 -18.34
CA GLN A 137 -22.13 -42.93 -19.38
C GLN A 137 -22.41 -41.46 -19.05
N ASN A 138 -23.64 -41.14 -18.64
CA ASN A 138 -24.03 -39.79 -18.23
C ASN A 138 -23.22 -39.32 -17.01
N ARG A 139 -23.02 -40.19 -16.02
CA ARG A 139 -22.20 -39.87 -14.85
C ARG A 139 -20.73 -39.64 -15.22
N LEU A 140 -20.18 -40.46 -16.11
CA LEU A 140 -18.82 -40.30 -16.60
C LEU A 140 -18.65 -38.98 -17.36
N ALA A 141 -19.60 -38.64 -18.24
CA ALA A 141 -19.61 -37.38 -18.98
C ALA A 141 -19.64 -36.16 -18.04
N GLU A 142 -20.47 -36.21 -17.00
CA GLU A 142 -20.54 -35.12 -16.02
C GLU A 142 -19.25 -35.00 -15.19
N MET A 143 -18.64 -36.12 -14.78
CA MET A 143 -17.34 -36.09 -14.10
C MET A 143 -16.25 -35.47 -14.97
N MET A 144 -16.18 -35.83 -16.26
CA MET A 144 -15.21 -35.24 -17.20
C MET A 144 -15.44 -33.73 -17.37
N ARG A 145 -16.70 -33.29 -17.43
CA ARG A 145 -17.05 -31.87 -17.51
C ARG A 145 -16.60 -31.10 -16.27
N LEU A 146 -16.84 -31.65 -15.08
CA LEU A 146 -16.41 -31.04 -13.81
C LEU A 146 -14.89 -30.96 -13.71
N GLU A 147 -14.19 -32.04 -14.07
CA GLU A 147 -12.73 -32.07 -14.09
C GLU A 147 -12.15 -31.01 -15.02
N HIS A 148 -12.72 -30.86 -16.22
CA HIS A 148 -12.29 -29.83 -17.17
C HIS A 148 -12.51 -28.41 -16.63
N SER A 149 -13.68 -28.14 -16.03
CA SER A 149 -13.99 -26.85 -15.40
C SER A 149 -13.00 -26.52 -14.26
N GLU A 150 -12.70 -27.49 -13.39
CA GLU A 150 -11.75 -27.30 -12.30
C GLU A 150 -10.31 -27.10 -12.81
N MET A 151 -9.93 -27.76 -13.90
CA MET A 151 -8.65 -27.54 -14.57
C MET A 151 -8.52 -26.11 -15.09
N GLU A 152 -9.54 -25.58 -15.79
CA GLU A 152 -9.56 -24.20 -16.27
C GLU A 152 -9.50 -23.19 -15.11
N ARG A 153 -10.24 -23.44 -14.02
CA ARG A 153 -10.21 -22.59 -12.82
C ARG A 153 -8.82 -22.58 -12.18
N LYS A 154 -8.18 -23.74 -12.09
CA LYS A 154 -6.82 -23.88 -11.56
C LYS A 154 -5.83 -23.10 -12.42
N GLU A 155 -5.94 -23.17 -13.74
CA GLU A 155 -5.07 -22.43 -14.66
C GLU A 155 -5.24 -20.91 -14.49
N LYS A 156 -6.49 -20.42 -14.43
CA LYS A 156 -6.79 -19.00 -14.15
C LYS A 156 -6.22 -18.54 -12.82
N ASN A 157 -6.40 -19.34 -11.76
CA ASN A 157 -5.86 -19.04 -10.44
C ASN A 157 -4.32 -19.00 -10.42
N LEU A 158 -3.66 -19.92 -11.14
CA LEU A 158 -2.20 -19.94 -11.26
C LEU A 158 -1.68 -18.70 -12.01
N ALA A 159 -2.35 -18.30 -13.09
CA ALA A 159 -2.02 -17.09 -13.83
C ALA A 159 -2.19 -15.83 -12.96
N GLU A 160 -3.29 -15.74 -12.21
CA GLU A 160 -3.51 -14.63 -11.29
C GLU A 160 -2.49 -14.60 -10.14
N LEU A 161 -2.17 -15.75 -9.56
CA LEU A 161 -1.15 -15.88 -8.52
C LEU A 161 0.21 -15.40 -9.02
N LYS A 162 0.58 -15.75 -10.26
CA LYS A 162 1.82 -15.27 -10.90
C LYS A 162 1.82 -13.75 -11.02
N ARG A 163 0.74 -13.16 -11.55
CA ARG A 163 0.58 -11.70 -11.68
C ARG A 163 0.68 -10.98 -10.33
N LEU A 164 0.05 -11.53 -9.29
CA LEU A 164 0.11 -10.96 -7.94
C LEU A 164 1.51 -11.02 -7.34
N LYS A 165 2.25 -12.13 -7.57
CA LYS A 165 3.65 -12.25 -7.13
C LYS A 165 4.55 -11.22 -7.81
N GLU A 166 4.41 -11.04 -9.12
CA GLU A 166 5.17 -10.02 -9.89
C GLU A 166 4.86 -8.61 -9.39
N ARG A 167 3.58 -8.27 -9.20
CA ARG A 167 3.17 -6.96 -8.65
C ARG A 167 3.71 -6.73 -7.24
N ARG A 168 3.72 -7.77 -6.40
CA ARG A 168 4.27 -7.69 -5.03
C ARG A 168 5.78 -7.47 -5.06
N ALA A 169 6.50 -8.17 -5.94
CA ALA A 169 7.95 -8.01 -6.09
C ALA A 169 8.30 -6.57 -6.54
N ALA A 170 7.59 -6.02 -7.54
CA ALA A 170 7.78 -4.64 -7.98
C ALA A 170 7.53 -3.63 -6.85
N ARG A 171 6.40 -3.76 -6.14
CA ARG A 171 6.09 -2.90 -4.99
C ARG A 171 7.10 -3.00 -3.86
N GLN A 172 7.66 -4.18 -3.61
CA GLN A 172 8.68 -4.37 -2.58
C GLN A 172 9.97 -3.62 -2.94
N GLN A 173 10.35 -3.63 -4.22
CA GLN A 173 11.50 -2.86 -4.71
C GLN A 173 11.27 -1.35 -4.58
N GLU A 174 10.09 -0.86 -4.99
CA GLU A 174 9.71 0.55 -4.84
C GLU A 174 9.69 0.97 -3.36
N ALA A 175 9.10 0.17 -2.47
CA ALA A 175 9.05 0.44 -1.05
C ALA A 175 10.46 0.51 -0.43
N ALA A 176 11.36 -0.40 -0.82
CA ALA A 176 12.74 -0.38 -0.35
C ALA A 176 13.49 0.89 -0.80
N ALA A 177 13.28 1.35 -2.04
CA ALA A 177 13.87 2.60 -2.53
C ALA A 177 13.36 3.82 -1.76
N VAL A 178 12.03 3.91 -1.54
CA VAL A 178 11.42 5.00 -0.76
C VAL A 178 11.91 4.97 0.69
N GLU A 179 12.09 3.80 1.28
CA GLU A 179 12.62 3.66 2.64
C GLU A 179 14.07 4.16 2.74
N MET A 180 14.92 3.83 1.77
CA MET A 180 16.28 4.36 1.69
C MET A 180 16.31 5.89 1.57
N ASP A 181 15.49 6.46 0.68
CA ASP A 181 15.38 7.92 0.51
C ASP A 181 14.89 8.60 1.78
N THR A 182 13.88 8.00 2.44
CA THR A 182 13.34 8.50 3.70
C THR A 182 14.42 8.53 4.78
N GLN A 183 15.19 7.45 4.94
CA GLN A 183 16.31 7.37 5.88
C GLN A 183 17.37 8.45 5.58
N ALA A 184 17.72 8.64 4.31
CA ALA A 184 18.68 9.65 3.88
C ALA A 184 18.20 11.09 4.19
N ILE A 185 16.93 11.38 3.92
CA ILE A 185 16.32 12.69 4.22
C ILE A 185 16.24 12.91 5.73
N THR A 186 15.82 11.91 6.50
CA THR A 186 15.78 11.99 7.97
C THR A 186 17.18 12.28 8.54
N ALA A 187 18.22 11.62 8.03
CA ALA A 187 19.60 11.89 8.44
C ALA A 187 20.03 13.35 8.15
N LYS A 188 19.69 13.87 6.96
CA LYS A 188 19.94 15.27 6.59
C LYS A 188 19.20 16.24 7.52
N ILE A 189 17.93 15.97 7.83
CA ILE A 189 17.14 16.79 8.76
C ILE A 189 17.79 16.82 10.14
N MET A 190 18.24 15.67 10.66
CA MET A 190 18.95 15.62 11.95
C MET A 190 20.24 16.44 11.93
N GLN A 191 21.02 16.35 10.85
CA GLN A 191 22.24 17.14 10.69
C GLN A 191 21.94 18.65 10.63
N HIS A 192 20.97 19.06 9.82
CA HIS A 192 20.57 20.46 9.70
C HIS A 192 20.03 21.01 11.02
N ASN A 193 19.23 20.24 11.77
CA ASN A 193 18.76 20.64 13.09
C ASN A 193 19.91 20.87 14.06
N LYS A 194 20.96 20.02 14.05
CA LYS A 194 22.15 20.22 14.87
C LYS A 194 22.88 21.52 14.53
N VAL A 195 23.09 21.79 13.23
CA VAL A 195 23.71 23.04 12.76
C VAL A 195 22.85 24.25 13.12
N HIS A 196 21.54 24.15 12.94
CA HIS A 196 20.60 25.21 13.29
C HIS A 196 20.65 25.56 14.78
N THR A 197 20.71 24.56 15.68
CA THR A 197 20.85 24.81 17.12
C THR A 197 22.12 25.60 17.45
N VAL A 198 23.26 25.22 16.86
CA VAL A 198 24.54 25.93 17.06
C VAL A 198 24.47 27.36 16.55
N LEU A 199 24.02 27.56 15.30
CA LEU A 199 23.88 28.89 14.70
C LEU A 199 22.90 29.78 15.48
N ALA A 200 21.82 29.19 16.03
CA ALA A 200 20.87 29.93 16.85
C ALA A 200 21.49 30.40 18.17
N GLU A 201 22.34 29.60 18.80
CA GLU A 201 23.10 29.98 20.00
C GLU A 201 24.12 31.08 19.67
N GLU A 202 24.88 30.94 18.59
CA GLU A 202 25.81 31.98 18.11
C GLU A 202 25.09 33.29 17.81
N THR A 203 23.95 33.23 17.11
CA THR A 203 23.13 34.40 16.80
C THR A 203 22.62 35.08 18.07
N ARG A 204 22.22 34.32 19.09
CA ARG A 204 21.83 34.89 20.40
C ARG A 204 23.02 35.53 21.10
N GLY A 205 24.20 34.90 21.06
CA GLY A 205 25.42 35.44 21.62
C GLY A 205 25.85 36.75 20.98
N ILE A 206 25.87 36.82 19.64
CA ILE A 206 26.19 38.04 18.89
C ILE A 206 25.18 39.13 19.21
N LYS A 207 23.87 38.84 19.22
CA LYS A 207 22.85 39.84 19.60
C LYS A 207 23.06 40.38 21.01
N ALA A 208 23.41 39.53 21.98
CA ALA A 208 23.71 39.96 23.34
C ALA A 208 24.94 40.87 23.39
N GLN A 209 26.01 40.53 22.66
CA GLN A 209 27.21 41.37 22.55
C GLN A 209 26.91 42.71 21.85
N THR A 210 26.14 42.70 20.77
CA THR A 210 25.72 43.92 20.07
C THR A 210 24.94 44.85 21.00
N ASN A 211 23.99 44.31 21.76
CA ASN A 211 23.23 45.10 22.74
C ASN A 211 24.16 45.68 23.81
N ALA A 212 25.04 44.86 24.40
CA ALA A 212 26.00 45.32 25.41
C ALA A 212 26.94 46.43 24.90
N LEU A 213 27.47 46.28 23.68
CA LEU A 213 28.31 47.31 23.05
C LEU A 213 27.52 48.57 22.72
N THR A 214 26.25 48.43 22.33
CA THR A 214 25.36 49.57 22.05
C THR A 214 25.09 50.36 23.34
N ASP A 215 24.81 49.67 24.45
CA ASP A 215 24.61 50.27 25.76
C ASP A 215 25.89 50.98 26.25
N GLN A 216 27.06 50.34 26.11
CA GLN A 216 28.36 50.95 26.43
C GLN A 216 28.64 52.18 25.57
N ALA A 217 28.33 52.13 24.27
CA ALA A 217 28.50 53.28 23.39
C ALA A 217 27.58 54.44 23.79
N ALA A 218 26.34 54.16 24.21
CA ALA A 218 25.42 55.17 24.72
C ALA A 218 25.94 55.79 26.03
N GLU A 219 26.46 54.98 26.95
CA GLU A 219 27.04 55.44 28.22
C GLU A 219 28.29 56.31 28.01
N LEU A 220 29.22 55.85 27.17
CA LEU A 220 30.40 56.63 26.78
C LEU A 220 30.03 57.96 26.13
N LYS A 221 28.97 57.99 25.30
CA LYS A 221 28.48 59.22 24.68
C LYS A 221 27.90 60.19 25.71
N LEU A 222 27.16 59.69 26.71
CA LEU A 222 26.68 60.51 27.83
C LEU A 222 27.84 61.06 28.67
N MET A 223 28.84 60.23 28.97
CA MET A 223 30.05 60.67 29.68
C MET A 223 30.82 61.72 28.89
N LEU A 224 31.02 61.51 27.59
CA LEU A 224 31.69 62.47 26.71
C LEU A 224 30.97 63.82 26.71
N ASN A 225 29.64 63.83 26.58
CA ASN A 225 28.85 65.06 26.66
C ASN A 225 29.04 65.73 28.03
N SER A 226 28.99 64.99 29.13
CA SER A 226 29.20 65.55 30.47
C SER A 226 30.61 66.12 30.67
N LEU A 227 31.63 65.52 30.07
CA LEU A 227 33.00 66.01 30.10
C LEU A 227 33.14 67.25 29.22
N TYR A 228 32.49 67.29 28.06
CA TYR A 228 32.44 68.48 27.21
C TYR A 228 31.78 69.65 27.95
N ASP A 229 30.66 69.41 28.64
CA ASP A 229 29.99 70.41 29.47
C ASP A 229 30.89 70.91 30.60
N LYS A 230 31.63 70.00 31.28
CA LYS A 230 32.62 70.38 32.30
C LYS A 230 33.79 71.16 31.73
N CYS A 231 34.33 70.76 30.58
CA CYS A 231 35.39 71.49 29.89
C CYS A 231 34.92 72.88 29.48
N SER A 232 33.69 73.02 28.96
CA SER A 232 33.09 74.31 28.66
C SER A 232 32.96 75.16 29.91
N ALA A 233 32.45 74.61 31.01
CA ALA A 233 32.33 75.33 32.27
C ALA A 233 33.68 75.78 32.83
N LEU A 234 34.71 74.92 32.79
CA LEU A 234 36.07 75.27 33.19
C LEU A 234 36.72 76.29 32.25
N GLN A 235 36.40 76.24 30.96
CA GLN A 235 36.86 77.22 29.97
C GLN A 235 36.19 78.59 30.19
N ASP A 236 34.94 78.62 30.63
CA ASP A 236 34.24 79.84 31.06
C ASP A 236 34.81 80.37 32.39
N GLU A 237 35.26 79.48 33.28
CA GLU A 237 35.92 79.82 34.55
C GLU A 237 37.39 80.24 34.38
N LEU A 238 38.05 79.81 33.29
CA LEU A 238 39.38 80.25 32.93
C LEU A 238 39.33 81.72 32.52
N VAL A 239 39.99 82.56 33.31
CA VAL A 239 40.13 84.02 33.18
C VAL A 239 40.14 84.47 31.71
N HIS A 240 39.01 85.01 31.25
CA HIS A 240 38.79 85.45 29.87
C HIS A 240 39.72 86.59 29.39
N SER A 241 40.50 87.19 30.30
CA SER A 241 41.52 88.18 29.94
C SER A 241 42.62 88.26 31.00
N PRO A 242 43.69 87.47 30.85
CA PRO A 242 44.89 87.54 31.70
C PRO A 242 45.54 88.93 31.65
N GLU A 243 45.46 89.59 30.50
CA GLU A 243 45.99 90.93 30.28
C GLU A 243 45.27 92.01 31.09
N LYS A 244 43.94 91.87 31.31
CA LYS A 244 43.19 92.76 32.23
C LYS A 244 43.63 92.60 33.68
N HIS A 245 43.90 91.37 34.12
CA HIS A 245 44.38 91.15 35.48
C HIS A 245 45.82 91.65 35.67
N LYS A 246 46.70 91.49 34.68
CA LYS A 246 48.04 92.10 34.70
C LYS A 246 48.00 93.63 34.77
N THR A 247 47.09 94.27 34.02
CA THR A 247 46.94 95.74 34.08
C THR A 247 46.46 96.19 35.46
N VAL A 248 45.46 95.53 36.04
CA VAL A 248 44.99 95.83 37.40
C VAL A 248 46.08 95.61 38.46
N ILE A 249 46.88 94.55 38.34
CA ILE A 249 48.02 94.31 39.25
C ILE A 249 49.08 95.41 39.11
N ASN A 250 49.43 95.78 37.87
CA ASN A 250 50.38 96.86 37.63
C ASN A 250 49.88 98.21 38.18
N ASP A 251 48.59 98.51 38.02
CA ASP A 251 47.97 99.73 38.56
C ASP A 251 47.97 99.74 40.10
N LEU A 252 47.70 98.59 40.73
CA LEU A 252 47.78 98.41 42.18
C LEU A 252 49.22 98.56 42.70
N CYS A 253 50.22 98.00 42.01
CA CYS A 253 51.63 98.18 42.32
C CYS A 253 52.03 99.66 42.23
N ALA A 254 51.63 100.34 41.15
CA ALA A 254 51.90 101.78 40.98
C ALA A 254 51.21 102.63 42.07
N ALA A 255 49.99 102.27 42.48
CA ALA A 255 49.29 102.93 43.58
C ALA A 255 49.97 102.68 44.94
N TYR A 256 50.51 101.47 45.16
CA TYR A 256 51.25 101.10 46.36
C TYR A 256 52.57 101.87 46.47
N ASP A 257 53.35 101.96 45.39
CA ASP A 257 54.59 102.72 45.36
C ASP A 257 54.35 104.22 45.64
N LYS A 258 53.28 104.81 45.07
CA LYS A 258 52.87 106.18 45.40
C LYS A 258 52.54 106.36 46.89
N LYS A 259 51.84 105.41 47.50
CA LYS A 259 51.53 105.42 48.94
C LYS A 259 52.79 105.30 49.80
N ARG A 260 53.75 104.47 49.38
CA ARG A 260 55.05 104.31 50.05
C ARG A 260 55.86 105.60 50.00
N ASP A 261 55.98 106.23 48.84
CA ASP A 261 56.74 107.47 48.66
C ASP A 261 56.09 108.64 49.43
N TYR A 262 54.75 108.68 49.48
CA TYR A 262 54.00 109.63 50.32
C TYR A 262 54.31 109.44 51.82
N HIS A 263 54.37 108.19 52.30
CA HIS A 263 54.75 107.90 53.68
C HIS A 263 56.20 108.28 54.00
N ALA A 264 57.13 108.04 53.07
CA ALA A 264 58.52 108.46 53.21
C ALA A 264 58.65 109.99 53.32
N GLY A 265 57.90 110.73 52.51
CA GLY A 265 57.83 112.20 52.58
C GLY A 265 57.30 112.72 53.93
N LEU A 266 56.21 112.12 54.43
CA LEU A 266 55.67 112.44 55.76
C LEU A 266 56.67 112.15 56.89
N SER A 267 57.42 111.06 56.79
CA SER A 267 58.44 110.70 57.79
C SER A 267 59.59 111.72 57.82
N SER A 268 60.04 112.21 56.65
CA SER A 268 61.06 113.26 56.56
C SER A 268 60.57 114.59 57.15
N LEU A 269 59.32 114.97 56.84
CA LEU A 269 58.72 116.20 57.37
C LEU A 269 58.56 116.12 58.90
N ARG A 270 58.15 114.96 59.43
CA ARG A 270 58.08 114.70 60.88
C ARG A 270 59.46 114.89 61.54
N ALA A 271 60.52 114.34 60.96
CA ALA A 271 61.88 114.51 61.48
C ALA A 271 62.34 115.99 61.48
N GLU A 272 61.92 116.78 60.51
CA GLU A 272 62.21 118.22 60.47
C GLU A 272 61.47 119.01 61.56
N HIS A 273 60.19 118.71 61.78
CA HIS A 273 59.40 119.31 62.86
C HIS A 273 59.96 118.95 64.24
N GLU A 274 60.45 117.73 64.43
CA GLU A 274 61.07 117.27 65.68
C GLU A 274 62.37 118.04 65.98
N ARG A 275 63.19 118.33 64.97
CA ARG A 275 64.37 119.22 65.12
C ARG A 275 63.99 120.66 65.50
N LYS A 276 62.90 121.19 64.94
CA LYS A 276 62.39 122.53 65.29
C LYS A 276 61.87 122.56 66.73
N LEU A 277 61.21 121.49 67.17
CA LEU A 277 60.74 121.34 68.55
C LEU A 277 61.92 121.37 69.53
N ASP A 278 62.98 120.57 69.28
CA ASP A 278 64.19 120.55 70.11
C ASP A 278 64.88 121.92 70.21
N MET A 279 64.89 122.69 69.11
CA MET A 279 65.40 124.07 69.12
C MET A 279 64.57 124.98 70.01
N LEU A 280 63.24 124.91 69.93
CA LEU A 280 62.34 125.70 70.78
C LEU A 280 62.45 125.31 72.25
N THR A 281 62.58 124.01 72.58
CA THR A 281 62.75 123.55 73.96
C THR A 281 64.09 124.01 74.57
N LYS A 282 65.16 124.10 73.77
CA LYS A 282 66.41 124.73 74.20
C LYS A 282 66.24 126.22 74.47
N PHE A 283 65.57 126.92 73.56
CA PHE A 283 65.29 128.35 73.70
C PHE A 283 64.44 128.64 74.95
N GLU A 284 63.43 127.81 75.22
CA GLU A 284 62.59 127.88 76.41
C GLU A 284 63.43 127.73 77.69
N LYS A 285 64.31 126.71 77.76
CA LYS A 285 65.21 126.51 78.90
C LYS A 285 66.14 127.69 79.15
N ASP A 286 66.65 128.32 78.10
CA ASP A 286 67.51 129.50 78.23
C ASP A 286 66.71 130.74 78.67
N LEU A 287 65.47 130.90 78.19
CA LEU A 287 64.57 131.95 78.66
C LEU A 287 64.21 131.75 80.14
N GLN A 288 63.96 130.51 80.56
CA GLN A 288 63.66 130.14 81.94
C GLN A 288 64.86 130.42 82.85
N ARG A 289 66.09 130.20 82.38
CA ARG A 289 67.32 130.60 83.09
C ARG A 289 67.43 132.12 83.23
N CYS A 290 67.13 132.89 82.20
CA CYS A 290 67.09 134.36 82.26
C CYS A 290 66.03 134.87 83.24
N VAL A 291 64.81 134.32 83.21
CA VAL A 291 63.73 134.67 84.14
C VAL A 291 64.12 134.34 85.58
N THR A 292 64.75 133.19 85.82
CA THR A 292 65.23 132.80 87.15
C THR A 292 66.34 133.74 87.65
N ALA A 293 67.19 134.24 86.76
CA ALA A 293 68.22 135.23 87.09
C ALA A 293 67.61 136.60 87.43
N VAL A 294 66.57 137.04 86.71
CA VAL A 294 65.87 138.32 86.98
C VAL A 294 65.08 138.26 88.29
N VAL A 295 64.41 137.15 88.59
CA VAL A 295 63.68 136.96 89.86
C VAL A 295 64.63 136.95 91.06
N ARG A 296 65.87 136.46 90.90
CA ARG A 296 66.91 136.53 91.94
C ARG A 296 67.44 137.94 92.23
N CYS A 297 67.37 138.86 91.26
CA CYS A 297 67.85 140.23 91.43
C CYS A 297 66.79 141.21 91.96
N LEU A 298 65.51 140.82 92.03
CA LEU A 298 64.42 141.69 92.52
C LEU A 298 63.96 141.38 93.95
N LEU A 299 64.55 140.38 94.62
CA LEU A 299 64.21 139.95 95.98
C LEU A 299 65.42 139.91 96.94
N GLY A 300 66.46 140.71 96.69
CA GLY A 300 67.61 140.89 97.57
C GLY A 300 68.27 142.23 97.40
#